data_AF-A0A3D2KN88-F1
#
_entry.id   AF-A0A3D2KN88-F1
#
_cell.length_a   1.000
_cell.length_b   1.000
_cell.length_c   1.000
_cell.angle_alpha   90.00
_cell.angle_beta   90.00
_cell.angle_gamma   90.00
#
_symmetry.space_group_name_H-M   'P 1'
#
loop_
_entity.id
_entity.type
_entity.pdbx_description
1 polymer ?
#
loop_
_entity_poly.entity_id
_entity_poly.type
_entity_poly.pdbx_seq_one_letter_code
_entity_poly.pdbx_strand_id
1 'polypeptide(L)'
;MARTISIGRQDFAEIRENQYFFIDKTELIEQWWESGDAITLITRPRRFGKTLNLSMMNYFFSNQYKERGDLFEGLKVWERESYRKIQGTYPVLFISFADVKQATYGDAVAKLKNIIVAQYSRYAFLGNSDQLTAAEQQQFQAVTYNMDDVTAQDAIKNL
;
A
#
# COMPACT_ATOMS: atom_id res chain seq x y z
N MET A 1 17.92 26.90 5.86
CA MET A 1 16.84 27.09 6.87
C MET A 1 16.51 25.74 7.49
N ALA A 2 16.14 25.71 8.77
CA ALA A 2 15.63 24.48 9.38
C ALA A 2 14.30 24.08 8.73
N ARG A 3 14.11 22.78 8.44
CA ARG A 3 12.86 22.26 7.87
C ARG A 3 11.78 22.17 8.95
N THR A 4 10.53 22.40 8.58
CA THR A 4 9.37 22.30 9.50
C THR A 4 9.11 20.84 9.87
N ILE A 5 8.90 20.57 11.15
CA ILE A 5 8.49 19.25 11.65
C ILE A 5 6.98 19.10 11.50
N SER A 6 6.53 18.21 10.62
CA SER A 6 5.11 17.93 10.35
C SER A 6 4.56 16.83 11.28
N ILE A 7 4.11 17.22 12.46
CA ILE A 7 3.59 16.28 13.46
C ILE A 7 2.29 15.61 12.95
N GLY A 8 2.27 14.28 12.96
CA GLY A 8 1.07 13.49 12.62
C GLY A 8 0.86 13.24 11.13
N ARG A 9 1.70 13.83 10.25
CA ARG A 9 1.68 13.51 8.82
C ARG A 9 2.27 12.12 8.59
N GLN A 10 1.55 11.29 7.83
CA GLN A 10 1.88 9.88 7.61
C GLN A 10 2.08 9.52 6.14
N ASP A 11 1.85 10.48 5.25
CA ASP A 11 2.10 10.28 3.83
C ASP A 11 3.54 10.66 3.47
N PHE A 12 4.24 9.75 2.81
CA PHE A 12 5.64 9.94 2.43
C PHE A 12 5.80 10.99 1.34
N ALA A 13 4.95 10.97 0.30
CA ALA A 13 5.05 11.93 -0.79
C ALA A 13 4.81 13.36 -0.29
N GLU A 14 3.78 13.57 0.54
CA GLU A 14 3.50 14.87 1.12
C GLU A 14 4.69 15.42 1.94
N ILE A 15 5.42 14.56 2.67
CA ILE A 15 6.59 14.99 3.45
C ILE A 15 7.71 15.45 2.53
N ARG A 16 7.92 14.74 1.41
CA ARG A 16 8.98 15.02 0.44
C ARG A 16 8.67 16.26 -0.39
N GLU A 17 7.47 16.34 -0.96
CA GLU A 17 7.01 17.45 -1.81
C GLU A 17 6.97 18.78 -1.05
N ASN A 18 6.50 18.77 0.20
CA ASN A 18 6.44 19.98 1.03
C ASN A 18 7.76 20.28 1.76
N GLN A 19 8.83 19.52 1.47
CA GLN A 19 10.15 19.69 2.07
C GLN A 19 10.15 19.72 3.60
N TYR A 20 9.26 18.94 4.22
CA TYR A 20 9.22 18.82 5.68
C TYR A 20 10.45 18.07 6.21
N PHE A 21 10.69 18.21 7.52
CA PHE A 21 11.73 17.47 8.20
C PHE A 21 11.42 15.97 8.11
N PHE A 22 12.37 15.20 7.58
CA PHE A 22 12.27 13.76 7.37
C PHE A 22 13.57 13.11 7.84
N ILE A 23 13.45 12.09 8.67
CA ILE A 23 14.58 11.23 9.03
C ILE A 23 14.62 10.11 7.99
N ASP A 24 15.69 10.07 7.21
CA ASP A 24 15.85 9.06 6.18
C ASP A 24 15.95 7.64 6.78
N LYS A 25 14.94 6.82 6.47
CA LYS A 25 14.86 5.40 6.81
C LYS A 25 14.74 4.52 5.56
N THR A 26 15.10 5.04 4.39
CA THR A 26 14.93 4.31 3.13
C THR A 26 15.80 3.07 3.01
N GLU A 27 16.88 2.97 3.80
CA GLU A 27 17.69 1.74 3.96
C GLU A 27 16.86 0.53 4.43
N LEU A 28 15.70 0.76 5.08
CA LEU A 28 14.73 -0.28 5.40
C LEU A 28 14.24 -1.03 4.16
N ILE A 29 14.13 -0.35 3.01
CA ILE A 29 13.65 -0.96 1.77
C ILE A 29 14.59 -2.09 1.36
N GLU A 30 15.89 -1.82 1.37
CA GLU A 30 16.92 -2.81 1.06
C GLU A 30 16.93 -3.95 2.08
N GLN A 31 16.98 -3.61 3.36
CA GLN A 31 17.02 -4.62 4.44
C GLN A 31 15.81 -5.55 4.38
N TRP A 32 14.63 -5.00 4.10
CA TRP A 32 13.41 -5.80 3.96
C TRP A 32 13.44 -6.64 2.69
N TRP A 33 13.81 -6.06 1.55
CA TRP A 33 13.85 -6.75 0.26
C TRP A 33 14.83 -7.94 0.26
N GLU A 34 15.93 -7.81 0.98
CA GLU A 34 16.99 -8.83 1.04
C GLU A 34 16.85 -9.78 2.24
N SER A 35 15.84 -9.58 3.11
CA SER A 35 15.66 -10.38 4.34
C SER A 35 15.35 -11.86 4.08
N GLY A 36 14.75 -12.19 2.94
CA GLY A 36 14.24 -13.54 2.67
C GLY A 36 13.05 -13.95 3.54
N ASP A 37 12.40 -12.99 4.22
CA ASP A 37 11.25 -13.24 5.07
C ASP A 37 10.04 -13.72 4.24
N ALA A 38 9.40 -14.82 4.68
CA ALA A 38 8.09 -15.20 4.15
C ALA A 38 6.98 -14.23 4.60
N ILE A 39 7.08 -13.72 5.82
CA ILE A 39 6.14 -12.77 6.42
C ILE A 39 6.93 -11.81 7.33
N THR A 40 6.83 -10.51 7.07
CA THR A 40 7.41 -9.48 7.93
C THR A 40 6.33 -8.84 8.81
N LEU A 41 6.52 -8.89 10.14
CA LEU A 41 5.61 -8.29 11.11
C LEU A 41 6.27 -7.07 11.79
N ILE A 42 5.73 -5.87 11.54
CA ILE A 42 6.24 -4.63 12.16
C ILE A 42 5.45 -4.32 13.45
N THR A 43 5.98 -4.75 14.60
CA THR A 43 5.34 -4.51 15.91
C THR A 43 5.79 -3.18 16.57
N ARG A 44 5.79 -3.09 17.90
CA ARG A 44 5.99 -1.88 18.76
C ARG A 44 7.30 -1.10 18.46
N PRO A 45 7.48 0.16 18.93
CA PRO A 45 6.64 1.02 19.78
C PRO A 45 5.78 2.06 19.01
N ARG A 46 4.91 2.78 19.73
CA ARG A 46 4.00 3.82 19.18
C ARG A 46 4.80 5.01 18.65
N ARG A 47 4.26 5.72 17.63
CA ARG A 47 4.89 6.91 17.00
C ARG A 47 6.26 6.67 16.33
N PHE A 48 6.57 5.42 16.00
CA PHE A 48 7.86 5.08 15.37
C PHE A 48 7.90 5.27 13.84
N GLY A 49 6.84 5.81 13.25
CA GLY A 49 6.74 6.05 11.80
C GLY A 49 6.33 4.84 10.98
N LYS A 50 5.68 3.81 11.56
CA LYS A 50 5.25 2.61 10.82
C LYS A 50 4.38 2.94 9.61
N THR A 51 3.31 3.72 9.79
CA THR A 51 2.44 4.10 8.67
C THR A 51 3.20 4.89 7.61
N LEU A 52 4.09 5.78 8.03
CA LEU A 52 4.96 6.53 7.12
C LEU A 52 5.90 5.62 6.34
N ASN A 53 6.51 4.62 6.99
CA ASN A 53 7.37 3.64 6.32
C ASN A 53 6.58 2.76 5.34
N LEU A 54 5.36 2.35 5.72
CA LEU A 54 4.48 1.59 4.82
C LEU A 54 4.05 2.44 3.61
N SER A 55 3.74 3.72 3.82
CA SER A 55 3.50 4.69 2.73
C SER A 55 4.74 4.81 1.83
N MET A 56 5.92 4.99 2.41
CA MET A 56 7.20 5.04 1.69
C MET A 56 7.44 3.77 0.85
N MET A 57 7.23 2.58 1.40
CA MET A 57 7.36 1.32 0.67
C MET A 57 6.33 1.21 -0.47
N ASN A 58 5.11 1.66 -0.26
CA ASN A 58 4.09 1.72 -1.31
C ASN A 58 4.52 2.63 -2.47
N TYR A 59 5.02 3.84 -2.17
CA TYR A 59 5.60 4.74 -3.18
C TYR A 59 6.83 4.16 -3.86
N PHE A 60 7.61 3.34 -3.15
CA PHE A 60 8.82 2.74 -3.71
C PHE A 60 8.50 1.59 -4.67
N PHE A 61 7.63 0.65 -4.30
CA PHE A 61 7.42 -0.57 -5.09
C PHE A 61 6.26 -0.47 -6.09
N SER A 62 5.19 0.27 -5.77
CA SER A 62 3.95 0.22 -6.55
C SER A 62 4.10 0.86 -7.92
N ASN A 63 3.69 0.13 -8.96
CA ASN A 63 3.67 0.59 -10.34
C ASN A 63 2.74 1.79 -10.60
N GLN A 64 1.82 2.08 -9.67
CA GLN A 64 1.04 3.32 -9.67
C GLN A 64 1.92 4.57 -9.52
N TYR A 65 3.14 4.41 -8.99
CA TYR A 65 4.10 5.46 -8.74
C TYR A 65 5.40 5.30 -9.53
N LYS A 66 5.34 4.64 -10.71
CA LYS A 66 6.49 4.43 -11.61
C LYS A 66 7.28 5.69 -11.94
N GLU A 67 6.59 6.82 -12.06
CA GLU A 67 7.22 8.10 -12.39
C GLU A 67 7.56 8.94 -11.15
N ARG A 68 7.54 8.33 -9.95
CA ARG A 68 7.78 9.01 -8.67
C ARG A 68 9.15 8.75 -8.06
N GLY A 69 10.15 8.47 -8.91
CA GLY A 69 11.55 8.38 -8.49
C GLY A 69 12.06 9.65 -7.80
N ASP A 70 11.49 10.81 -8.16
CA ASP A 70 11.75 12.13 -7.55
C ASP A 70 11.65 12.12 -6.02
N LEU A 71 10.71 11.33 -5.48
CA LEU A 71 10.49 11.22 -4.04
C LEU A 71 11.70 10.66 -3.29
N PHE A 72 12.53 9.86 -3.97
CA PHE A 72 13.66 9.15 -3.37
C PHE A 72 15.00 9.82 -3.63
N GLU A 73 15.06 10.82 -4.50
CA GLU A 73 16.30 11.54 -4.78
C GLU A 73 16.94 12.13 -3.53
N GLY A 74 18.25 11.88 -3.38
CA GLY A 74 19.03 12.30 -2.21
C GLY A 74 18.73 11.52 -0.93
N LEU A 75 18.02 10.38 -1.00
CA LEU A 75 17.87 9.42 0.10
C LEU A 75 18.79 8.21 -0.13
N LYS A 76 19.16 7.53 0.96
CA LYS A 76 20.10 6.40 0.95
C LYS A 76 19.76 5.31 -0.08
N VAL A 77 18.49 4.90 -0.19
CA VAL A 77 18.07 3.86 -1.15
C VAL A 77 18.37 4.25 -2.60
N TRP A 78 18.37 5.55 -2.89
CA TRP A 78 18.55 6.07 -4.24
C TRP A 78 20.02 6.11 -4.68
N GLU A 79 20.96 5.90 -3.76
CA GLU A 79 22.38 5.78 -4.08
C GLU A 79 22.67 4.49 -4.88
N ARG A 80 21.82 3.46 -4.73
CA ARG A 80 22.01 2.15 -5.38
C ARG A 80 21.24 2.04 -6.70
N GLU A 81 21.97 1.79 -7.79
CA GLU A 81 21.38 1.68 -9.12
C GLU A 81 20.38 0.52 -9.25
N SER A 82 20.66 -0.62 -8.61
CA SER A 82 19.74 -1.76 -8.58
C SER A 82 18.37 -1.39 -8.00
N TYR A 83 18.35 -0.58 -6.95
CA TYR A 83 17.14 -0.12 -6.29
C TYR A 83 16.37 0.92 -7.14
N ARG A 84 17.07 1.79 -7.87
CA ARG A 84 16.43 2.70 -8.84
C ARG A 84 15.68 1.94 -9.93
N LYS A 85 16.22 0.81 -10.41
CA LYS A 85 15.61 0.00 -11.48
C LYS A 85 14.30 -0.67 -11.08
N ILE A 86 14.11 -0.93 -9.78
CA ILE A 86 12.92 -1.62 -9.26
C ILE A 86 11.89 -0.66 -8.65
N GLN A 87 12.18 0.64 -8.63
CA GLN A 87 11.21 1.62 -8.14
C GLN A 87 10.01 1.65 -9.08
N GLY A 88 8.82 1.48 -8.50
CA GLY A 88 7.55 1.52 -9.19
C GLY A 88 7.40 0.47 -10.28
N THR A 89 7.97 -0.73 -10.10
CA THR A 89 7.86 -1.82 -11.08
C THR A 89 6.90 -2.93 -10.66
N TYR A 90 6.42 -2.95 -9.42
CA TYR A 90 5.62 -4.06 -8.89
C TYR A 90 4.13 -3.71 -8.74
N PRO A 91 3.22 -4.64 -9.04
CA PRO A 91 1.83 -4.50 -8.62
C PRO A 91 1.75 -4.66 -7.08
N VAL A 92 1.47 -3.58 -6.37
CA VAL A 92 1.38 -3.60 -4.90
C VAL A 92 -0.08 -3.46 -4.46
N LEU A 93 -0.55 -4.43 -3.67
CA LEU A 93 -1.81 -4.34 -2.94
C LEU A 93 -1.57 -3.68 -1.58
N PHE A 94 -2.00 -2.43 -1.44
CA PHE A 94 -1.91 -1.67 -0.20
C PHE A 94 -3.28 -1.53 0.45
N ILE A 95 -3.51 -2.25 1.55
CA ILE A 95 -4.79 -2.28 2.26
C ILE A 95 -4.60 -1.76 3.69
N SER A 96 -5.44 -0.82 4.10
CA SER A 96 -5.45 -0.29 5.47
C SER A 96 -6.80 -0.55 6.12
N PHE A 97 -6.78 -1.21 7.27
CA PHE A 97 -7.95 -1.42 8.13
C PHE A 97 -8.01 -0.42 9.29
N ALA A 98 -7.14 0.61 9.30
CA ALA A 98 -7.08 1.59 10.38
C ALA A 98 -8.38 2.41 10.56
N ASP A 99 -9.24 2.44 9.54
CA ASP A 99 -10.52 3.12 9.54
C ASP A 99 -11.72 2.22 9.92
N VAL A 100 -11.47 0.96 10.31
CA VAL A 100 -12.50 0.09 10.87
C VAL A 100 -12.65 0.42 12.36
N LYS A 101 -13.70 1.17 12.70
CA LYS A 101 -13.96 1.72 14.05
C LYS A 101 -15.41 1.54 14.49
N GLN A 102 -16.13 0.64 13.82
CA GLN A 102 -17.54 0.42 14.03
C GLN A 102 -17.80 -0.20 15.40
N ALA A 103 -18.93 0.17 16.02
CA ALA A 103 -19.28 -0.27 17.36
C ALA A 103 -19.89 -1.68 17.39
N THR A 104 -20.44 -2.15 16.27
CA THR A 104 -21.05 -3.48 16.17
C THR A 104 -20.24 -4.38 15.23
N TYR A 105 -20.35 -5.69 15.46
CA TYR A 105 -19.73 -6.68 14.59
C TYR A 105 -20.23 -6.57 13.14
N GLY A 106 -21.55 -6.44 12.95
CA GLY A 106 -22.16 -6.35 11.61
C GLY A 106 -21.65 -5.13 10.83
N ASP A 107 -21.59 -3.97 11.48
CA ASP A 107 -21.07 -2.75 10.85
C ASP A 107 -19.56 -2.85 10.56
N ALA A 108 -18.79 -3.52 11.43
CA ALA A 108 -17.35 -3.74 11.22
C ALA A 108 -17.10 -4.64 9.99
N VAL A 109 -17.88 -5.72 9.85
CA VAL A 109 -17.85 -6.58 8.66
C VAL A 109 -18.23 -5.80 7.41
N ALA A 110 -19.30 -4.99 7.46
CA ALA A 110 -19.69 -4.14 6.34
C ALA A 110 -18.58 -3.16 5.95
N LYS A 111 -17.91 -2.53 6.93
CA LYS A 111 -16.77 -1.63 6.64
C LYS A 111 -15.59 -2.38 6.02
N LEU A 112 -15.29 -3.60 6.46
CA LEU A 112 -14.25 -4.44 5.84
C LEU A 112 -14.60 -4.75 4.38
N LYS A 113 -15.84 -5.14 4.09
CA LYS A 113 -16.32 -5.36 2.71
C LYS A 113 -16.17 -4.10 1.86
N ASN A 114 -16.52 -2.93 2.40
CA ASN A 114 -16.35 -1.65 1.70
C ASN A 114 -14.87 -1.38 1.36
N ILE A 115 -13.94 -1.71 2.25
CA ILE A 115 -12.49 -1.56 1.99
C ILE A 115 -12.05 -2.50 0.86
N ILE A 116 -12.52 -3.75 0.84
CA ILE A 116 -12.21 -4.72 -0.22
C ILE A 116 -12.77 -4.23 -1.57
N VAL A 117 -14.04 -3.81 -1.62
CA VAL A 117 -14.68 -3.28 -2.83
C VAL A 117 -13.93 -2.04 -3.36
N ALA A 118 -13.47 -1.17 -2.46
CA ALA A 118 -12.66 -0.01 -2.85
C ALA A 118 -11.31 -0.42 -3.48
N GLN A 119 -10.69 -1.52 -3.03
CA GLN A 119 -9.48 -2.04 -3.69
C GLN A 119 -9.80 -2.59 -5.08
N TYR A 120 -10.83 -3.41 -5.22
CA TYR A 120 -11.27 -3.94 -6.52
C TYR A 120 -11.60 -2.83 -7.52
N SER A 121 -12.24 -1.76 -7.06
CA SER A 121 -12.58 -0.61 -7.90
C SER A 121 -11.35 0.06 -8.53
N ARG A 122 -10.18 0.04 -7.86
CA ARG A 122 -8.92 0.57 -8.41
C ARG A 122 -8.41 -0.25 -9.59
N TYR A 123 -8.81 -1.52 -9.66
CA TYR A 123 -8.44 -2.46 -10.71
C TYR A 123 -9.65 -2.81 -11.60
N ALA A 124 -10.66 -1.94 -11.68
CA ALA A 124 -11.88 -2.20 -12.46
C ALA A 124 -11.62 -2.57 -13.93
N PHE A 125 -10.48 -2.14 -14.49
CA PHE A 125 -10.05 -2.52 -15.84
C PHE A 125 -9.82 -4.04 -15.99
N LEU A 126 -9.45 -4.75 -14.91
CA LEU A 126 -9.29 -6.20 -14.91
C LEU A 126 -10.62 -6.92 -15.11
N GLY A 127 -11.73 -6.39 -14.57
CA GLY A 127 -13.05 -7.02 -14.66
C GLY A 127 -13.60 -7.19 -16.09
N ASN A 128 -13.01 -6.49 -17.06
CA ASN A 128 -13.30 -6.63 -18.49
C ASN A 128 -12.05 -6.96 -19.33
N SER A 129 -10.95 -7.35 -18.66
CA SER A 129 -9.69 -7.66 -19.32
C SER A 129 -9.77 -9.01 -20.02
N ASP A 130 -9.23 -9.06 -21.23
CA ASP A 130 -9.01 -10.28 -22.02
C ASP A 130 -7.92 -11.20 -21.42
N GLN A 131 -7.20 -10.72 -20.39
CA GLN A 131 -6.25 -11.52 -19.62
C GLN A 131 -6.92 -12.42 -18.58
N LEU A 132 -8.20 -12.19 -18.25
CA LEU A 132 -8.96 -13.02 -17.32
C LEU A 132 -9.89 -13.98 -18.08
N THR A 133 -10.02 -15.19 -17.57
CA THR A 133 -11.06 -16.12 -18.00
C THR A 133 -12.45 -15.59 -17.66
N ALA A 134 -13.50 -16.09 -18.34
CA ALA A 134 -14.87 -15.71 -18.04
C ALA A 134 -15.26 -15.97 -16.57
N ALA A 135 -14.72 -17.04 -15.97
CA ALA A 135 -14.95 -17.37 -14.56
C ALA A 135 -14.28 -16.35 -13.62
N GLU A 136 -13.04 -15.94 -13.90
CA GLU A 136 -12.33 -14.92 -13.11
C GLU A 136 -12.98 -13.55 -13.24
N GLN A 137 -13.44 -13.18 -14.44
CA GLN A 137 -14.23 -11.96 -14.65
C GLN A 137 -15.51 -11.97 -13.82
N GLN A 138 -16.23 -13.10 -13.82
CA GLN A 138 -17.45 -13.26 -13.02
C GLN A 138 -17.15 -13.16 -11.52
N GLN A 139 -16.07 -13.78 -11.03
CA GLN A 139 -15.63 -13.68 -9.64
C GLN A 139 -15.24 -12.24 -9.27
N PHE A 140 -14.53 -11.55 -10.15
CA PHE A 140 -14.17 -10.15 -9.95
C PHE A 140 -15.41 -9.26 -9.82
N GLN A 141 -16.40 -9.47 -10.70
CA GLN A 141 -17.66 -8.72 -10.70
C GLN A 141 -18.58 -9.07 -9.51
N ALA A 142 -18.39 -10.24 -8.88
CA ALA A 142 -19.14 -10.64 -7.70
C ALA A 142 -18.73 -9.86 -6.43
N VAL A 143 -17.54 -9.24 -6.42
CA VAL A 143 -17.07 -8.43 -5.29
C VAL A 143 -17.81 -7.09 -5.26
N THR A 144 -18.88 -7.06 -4.45
CA THR A 144 -19.77 -5.91 -4.29
C THR A 144 -20.02 -5.60 -2.81
N TYR A 145 -20.61 -4.44 -2.51
CA TYR A 145 -20.91 -4.03 -1.13
C TYR A 145 -21.84 -5.01 -0.39
N ASN A 146 -22.66 -5.76 -1.13
CA ASN A 146 -23.62 -6.72 -0.59
C ASN A 146 -23.13 -8.17 -0.68
N MET A 147 -21.84 -8.39 -0.99
CA MET A 147 -21.28 -9.74 -1.08
C MET A 147 -21.40 -10.50 0.25
N ASP A 148 -21.46 -11.82 0.19
CA ASP A 148 -21.41 -12.67 1.37
C ASP A 148 -19.99 -12.74 1.98
N ASP A 149 -19.89 -13.35 3.16
CA ASP A 149 -18.61 -13.43 3.89
C ASP A 149 -17.60 -14.37 3.22
N VAL A 150 -18.08 -15.37 2.48
CA VAL A 150 -17.23 -16.33 1.74
C VAL A 150 -16.54 -15.61 0.59
N THR A 151 -17.31 -14.85 -0.21
CA THR A 151 -16.80 -14.01 -1.29
C THR A 151 -15.81 -12.98 -0.74
N ALA A 152 -16.13 -12.35 0.39
CA ALA A 152 -15.23 -11.39 1.04
C ALA A 152 -13.90 -12.02 1.49
N GLN A 153 -13.94 -13.24 2.02
CA GLN A 153 -12.76 -13.98 2.47
C GLN A 153 -11.82 -14.33 1.31
N ASP A 154 -12.37 -14.71 0.17
CA ASP A 154 -11.59 -15.13 -0.99
C ASP A 154 -11.16 -13.94 -1.87
N ALA A 155 -11.88 -12.81 -1.83
CA ALA A 155 -11.60 -11.64 -2.64
C ALA A 155 -10.15 -11.14 -2.52
N ILE A 156 -9.57 -11.07 -1.32
CA ILE A 156 -8.17 -10.58 -1.20
C ILE A 156 -7.17 -11.55 -1.82
N LYS A 157 -7.46 -12.86 -1.84
CA LYS A 157 -6.58 -13.87 -2.45
C LYS A 157 -6.67 -13.88 -3.98
N ASN A 158 -7.83 -13.48 -4.51
CA ASN A 158 -8.15 -13.55 -5.93
C ASN A 158 -7.90 -12.21 -6.66
N LEU A 159 -7.38 -11.20 -5.96
CA LEU A 159 -7.03 -9.89 -6.51
C LEU A 159 -5.56 -9.84 -6.91
#